data_AF-A0A4U5QPG8-F1
#
_entry.id   AF-A0A4U5QPG8-F1
#
_cell.length_a   1.000
_cell.length_b   1.000
_cell.length_c   1.000
_cell.angle_alpha   90.00
_cell.angle_beta   90.00
_cell.angle_gamma   90.00
#
_symmetry.space_group_name_H-M   'P 1'
#
loop_
_entity.id
_entity.type
_entity.pdbx_description
1 polymer ?
#
loop_
_entity_poly.entity_id
_entity_poly.type
_entity_poly.pdbx_seq_one_letter_code
_entity_poly.pdbx_strand_id
1 'polypeptide(L)'
;MVESGFSSSSHFAFPNPTQLVSIKLDETNYLAWTAQFKPILKSHNLLGFIDGSNLCPAMFVDDNAAKNEFINPAYTSWQICDQLLLSWIISFISPALVASLYGLDSLFLA
;
A
#
# COMPACT_ATOMS: atom_id res chain seq x y z
N MET A 1 -31.06 26.52 -5.69
CA MET A 1 -30.06 26.73 -4.62
C MET A 1 -30.47 25.77 -3.51
N VAL A 2 -29.89 24.59 -3.33
CA VAL A 2 -28.52 24.13 -3.54
C VAL A 2 -28.54 22.65 -3.98
N GLU A 3 -27.71 22.28 -4.97
CA GLU A 3 -27.44 20.88 -5.27
C GLU A 3 -26.42 20.35 -4.27
N SER A 4 -26.83 19.38 -3.45
CA SER A 4 -25.96 18.69 -2.51
C SER A 4 -25.12 17.68 -3.29
N GLY A 5 -23.87 18.05 -3.55
CA GLY A 5 -22.90 17.23 -4.28
C GLY A 5 -22.74 15.83 -3.68
N PHE A 6 -22.74 14.84 -4.57
CA PHE A 6 -22.48 13.44 -4.28
C PHE A 6 -21.17 13.27 -3.49
N SER A 7 -21.23 12.76 -2.27
CA SER A 7 -20.08 12.16 -1.60
C SER A 7 -19.69 10.91 -2.39
N SER A 8 -18.80 11.09 -3.37
CA SER A 8 -18.11 9.98 -4.02
C SER A 8 -17.09 9.43 -3.03
N SER A 9 -17.51 8.45 -2.23
CA SER A 9 -16.56 7.54 -1.61
C SER A 9 -15.90 6.76 -2.73
N SER A 10 -14.68 7.17 -3.10
CA SER A 10 -13.82 6.40 -4.00
C SER A 10 -13.51 5.06 -3.33
N HIS A 11 -14.38 4.08 -3.53
CA HIS A 11 -14.08 2.70 -3.17
C HIS A 11 -12.91 2.28 -4.06
N PHE A 12 -11.71 2.24 -3.48
CA PHE A 12 -10.56 1.65 -4.14
C PHE A 12 -10.89 0.17 -4.41
N ALA A 13 -11.33 -0.13 -5.63
CA ALA A 13 -11.48 -1.49 -6.10
C ALA A 13 -10.07 -2.04 -6.35
N PHE A 14 -9.49 -2.66 -5.33
CA PHE A 14 -8.21 -3.32 -5.45
C PHE A 14 -8.41 -4.68 -6.13
N PRO A 15 -7.83 -4.91 -7.33
CA PRO A 15 -7.90 -6.22 -7.97
C PRO A 15 -7.22 -7.29 -7.11
N ASN A 16 -7.61 -8.56 -7.23
CA ASN A 16 -6.93 -9.60 -6.47
C ASN A 16 -5.46 -9.71 -6.97
N PRO A 17 -4.45 -9.55 -6.09
CA PRO A 17 -3.04 -9.56 -6.48
C PRO A 17 -2.64 -10.85 -7.19
N THR A 18 -3.18 -11.99 -6.75
CA THR A 18 -2.88 -13.30 -7.36
C THR A 18 -3.34 -13.43 -8.81
N GLN A 19 -4.21 -12.52 -9.28
CA GLN A 19 -4.65 -12.45 -10.68
C GLN A 19 -3.79 -11.51 -11.53
N LEU A 20 -2.91 -10.69 -10.92
CA LEU A 20 -2.16 -9.63 -11.61
C LEU A 20 -0.73 -10.04 -11.97
N VAL A 21 -0.11 -10.92 -11.18
CA VAL A 21 1.25 -11.41 -11.45
C VAL A 21 1.34 -12.90 -11.19
N SER A 22 1.85 -13.64 -12.18
CA SER A 22 2.05 -15.09 -12.07
C SER A 22 3.40 -15.46 -11.45
N ILE A 23 4.36 -14.54 -11.42
CA ILE A 23 5.72 -14.76 -10.91
C ILE A 23 5.79 -14.36 -9.43
N LYS A 24 6.14 -15.32 -8.58
CA LYS A 24 6.53 -15.05 -7.19
C LYS A 24 7.99 -14.63 -7.14
N LEU A 25 8.30 -13.60 -6.37
CA LEU A 25 9.65 -13.15 -6.05
C LEU A 25 10.42 -14.25 -5.30
N ASP A 26 11.57 -14.60 -5.82
CA ASP A 26 12.58 -15.46 -5.19
C ASP A 26 13.95 -14.78 -5.20
N GLU A 27 14.95 -15.45 -4.64
CA GLU A 27 16.31 -14.90 -4.49
C GLU A 27 17.02 -14.63 -5.82
N THR A 28 16.51 -15.18 -6.93
CA THR A 28 17.18 -15.18 -8.24
C THR A 28 16.47 -14.31 -9.28
N ASN A 29 15.21 -13.94 -9.04
CA ASN A 29 14.34 -13.40 -10.07
C ASN A 29 13.92 -11.93 -9.87
N TYR A 30 14.54 -11.22 -8.92
CA TYR A 30 14.18 -9.84 -8.56
C TYR A 30 14.03 -8.89 -9.77
N LEU A 31 14.94 -8.95 -10.74
CA LEU A 31 14.88 -8.09 -11.93
C LEU A 31 13.64 -8.38 -12.79
N ALA A 32 13.34 -9.66 -13.03
CA ALA A 32 12.17 -10.07 -13.81
C ALA A 32 10.86 -9.74 -13.07
N TRP A 33 10.83 -10.00 -11.76
CA TRP A 33 9.70 -9.65 -10.91
C TRP A 33 9.44 -8.14 -10.91
N THR A 34 10.47 -7.33 -10.71
CA THR A 34 10.35 -5.86 -10.67
C THR A 34 9.88 -5.29 -12.01
N ALA A 35 10.35 -5.87 -13.12
CA ALA A 35 9.93 -5.46 -14.46
C ALA A 35 8.43 -5.69 -14.72
N GLN A 36 7.82 -6.71 -14.12
CA GLN A 36 6.38 -6.98 -14.22
C GLN A 36 5.56 -6.21 -13.18
N PHE A 37 6.08 -6.10 -11.96
CA PHE A 37 5.35 -5.48 -10.85
C PHE A 37 5.25 -3.96 -10.98
N LYS A 38 6.32 -3.29 -11.43
CA LYS A 38 6.37 -1.82 -11.51
C LYS A 38 5.33 -1.20 -12.46
N PRO A 39 5.07 -1.75 -13.67
CA PRO A 39 3.98 -1.29 -14.53
C PRO A 39 2.60 -1.40 -13.88
N ILE A 40 2.33 -2.46 -13.11
CA ILE A 40 1.07 -2.65 -12.39
C ILE A 40 0.89 -1.56 -11.33
N LEU A 41 1.93 -1.29 -10.54
CA LEU A 41 1.88 -0.21 -9.56
C LEU A 41 1.63 1.15 -10.22
N LYS A 42 2.23 1.41 -11.39
CA LYS A 42 2.01 2.64 -12.14
C LYS A 42 0.58 2.74 -12.67
N SER A 43 0.02 1.67 -13.23
CA SER A 43 -1.35 1.69 -13.77
C SER A 43 -2.42 1.93 -12.70
N HIS A 44 -2.11 1.61 -11.44
CA HIS A 44 -3.00 1.81 -10.29
C HIS A 44 -2.64 3.04 -9.43
N ASN A 45 -1.68 3.88 -9.84
CA ASN A 45 -1.17 5.01 -9.04
C ASN A 45 -0.65 4.62 -7.65
N LEU A 46 -0.15 3.39 -7.50
CA LEU A 46 0.36 2.85 -6.24
C LEU A 46 1.88 3.00 -6.08
N LEU A 47 2.60 3.36 -7.16
CA LEU A 47 4.06 3.48 -7.11
C LEU A 47 4.54 4.47 -6.03
N GLY A 48 3.75 5.52 -5.77
CA GLY A 48 4.07 6.53 -4.76
C GLY A 48 4.17 6.00 -3.33
N PHE A 49 3.50 4.88 -3.02
CA PHE A 49 3.62 4.21 -1.72
C PHE A 49 4.95 3.44 -1.59
N ILE A 50 5.58 3.07 -2.70
CA ILE A 50 6.84 2.31 -2.72
C ILE A 50 8.05 3.24 -2.73
N ASP A 51 8.01 4.29 -3.55
CA ASP A 51 9.12 5.26 -3.65
C ASP A 51 9.05 6.39 -2.60
N GLY A 52 7.99 6.41 -1.79
CA GLY A 52 7.79 7.39 -0.73
C GLY A 52 7.31 8.77 -1.22
N SER A 53 7.02 8.94 -2.51
CA SER A 53 6.48 10.20 -3.03
C SER A 53 5.03 10.45 -2.58
N ASN A 54 4.29 9.42 -2.19
CA ASN A 54 2.98 9.53 -1.58
C ASN A 54 3.09 9.59 -0.04
N LEU A 55 3.29 10.80 0.48
CA LEU A 55 3.49 11.03 1.90
C LEU A 55 2.23 10.71 2.72
N CYS A 56 2.44 10.12 3.91
CA CYS A 56 1.39 9.87 4.88
C CYS A 56 0.73 11.20 5.31
N PRO A 57 -0.60 11.36 5.15
CA PRO A 57 -1.31 12.55 5.61
C PRO A 57 -1.26 12.67 7.15
N ALA A 58 -1.47 13.88 7.66
CA ALA A 58 -1.62 14.08 9.10
C ALA A 58 -2.80 13.24 9.64
N MET A 59 -2.56 12.51 10.73
CA MET A 59 -3.55 11.62 11.34
C MET A 59 -4.78 12.36 11.86
N PHE A 60 -4.56 13.55 12.44
CA PHE A 60 -5.61 14.41 12.96
C PHE A 60 -5.66 15.71 12.17
N VAL A 61 -6.87 16.24 12.02
CA VAL A 61 -7.14 17.58 11.49
C VAL A 61 -7.85 18.38 12.56
N ASP A 62 -7.34 19.57 12.84
CA ASP A 62 -7.96 20.52 13.75
C ASP A 62 -9.12 21.22 13.04
N ASP A 63 -10.32 21.11 13.61
CA ASP A 63 -11.39 22.03 13.26
C ASP A 63 -11.22 23.32 14.07
N ASN A 64 -10.67 24.34 13.41
CA ASN A 64 -10.45 25.69 13.96
C ASN A 64 -11.73 26.30 14.58
N ALA A 65 -12.92 25.77 14.25
CA ALA A 65 -14.19 26.23 14.82
C ALA A 65 -14.60 25.50 16.12
N ALA A 66 -14.14 24.27 16.36
CA ALA A 66 -14.71 23.38 17.38
C ALA A 66 -13.72 22.91 18.47
N LYS A 67 -12.41 23.17 18.35
CA LYS A 67 -11.37 22.64 19.28
C LYS A 67 -11.44 21.11 19.49
N ASN A 68 -11.93 20.39 18.49
CA ASN A 68 -11.97 18.93 18.50
C ASN A 68 -11.04 18.41 17.41
N GLU A 69 -10.20 17.44 17.78
CA GLU A 69 -9.39 16.68 16.82
C GLU A 69 -10.26 15.60 16.18
N PHE A 70 -10.29 15.56 14.85
CA PHE A 70 -10.93 14.49 14.09
C PHE A 70 -9.89 13.70 13.31
N ILE A 71 -10.09 12.38 13.17
CA ILE A 71 -9.24 11.56 12.31
C ILE A 71 -9.42 12.04 10.87
N ASN A 72 -8.31 12.35 10.21
CA ASN A 72 -8.29 12.74 8.81
C ASN A 72 -8.73 11.55 7.93
N PRO A 73 -9.82 11.65 7.17
CA PRO A 73 -10.24 10.58 6.27
C PRO A 73 -9.15 10.20 5.25
N ALA A 74 -8.31 11.16 4.83
CA ALA A 74 -7.19 10.90 3.93
C ALA A 74 -6.12 10.02 4.58
N TYR A 75 -5.87 10.18 5.89
CA TYR A 75 -4.97 9.30 6.63
C TYR A 75 -5.51 7.86 6.64
N THR A 76 -6.80 7.69 6.94
CA THR A 76 -7.42 6.35 6.92
C THR A 76 -7.37 5.70 5.55
N SER A 77 -7.68 6.43 4.48
CA SER A 77 -7.57 5.93 3.10
C SER A 77 -6.13 5.56 2.74
N TRP A 78 -5.16 6.41 3.10
CA TRP A 78 -3.74 6.14 2.87
C TRP A 78 -3.30 4.86 3.59
N GLN A 79 -3.66 4.70 4.87
CA GLN A 79 -3.32 3.53 5.67
C GLN A 79 -3.91 2.24 5.10
N ILE A 80 -5.16 2.27 4.63
CA ILE A 80 -5.78 1.09 3.98
C ILE A 80 -5.00 0.69 2.73
N CYS A 81 -4.64 1.66 1.88
CA CYS A 81 -3.89 1.41 0.65
C CYS A 81 -2.49 0.86 0.94
N ASP A 82 -1.79 1.45 1.90
CA ASP A 82 -0.46 1.02 2.35
C ASP A 82 -0.47 -0.45 2.83
N GLN A 83 -1.40 -0.80 3.72
CA GLN A 83 -1.49 -2.15 4.27
C GLN A 83 -1.94 -3.19 3.23
N LEU A 84 -2.79 -2.81 2.29
CA LEU A 84 -3.17 -3.67 1.17
C LEU A 84 -1.98 -3.94 0.23
N LEU A 85 -1.21 -2.90 -0.10
CA LEU A 85 -0.04 -3.03 -0.94
C LEU A 85 1.05 -3.88 -0.27
N LEU A 86 1.23 -3.74 1.03
CA LEU A 86 2.11 -4.62 1.81
C LEU A 86 1.65 -6.08 1.73
N SER A 87 0.35 -6.33 1.91
CA SER A 87 -0.24 -7.67 1.79
C SER A 87 -0.01 -8.26 0.40
N TRP A 88 -0.12 -7.45 -0.65
CA TRP A 88 0.18 -7.86 -2.03
C TRP A 88 1.63 -8.28 -2.18
N ILE A 89 2.57 -7.43 -1.75
CA ILE A 89 4.01 -7.71 -1.85
C ILE A 89 4.32 -9.02 -1.14
N ILE A 90 3.85 -9.21 0.10
CA ILE A 90 4.03 -10.45 0.86
C ILE A 90 3.49 -11.66 0.09
N SER A 91 2.32 -11.54 -0.55
CA SER A 91 1.74 -12.63 -1.35
C SER A 91 2.56 -13.01 -2.60
N PHE A 92 3.33 -12.07 -3.12
CA PHE A 92 4.25 -12.32 -4.22
C PHE A 92 5.60 -12.85 -3.77
N ILE A 93 5.96 -12.80 -2.49
CA ILE A 93 7.22 -13.38 -2.01
C ILE A 93 7.06 -14.90 -1.90
N SER A 94 8.04 -15.64 -2.42
CA SER A 94 8.09 -17.09 -2.24
C SER A 94 8.24 -17.45 -0.75
N PRO A 95 7.60 -18.53 -0.26
CA PRO A 95 7.69 -18.92 1.15
C PRO A 95 9.13 -19.10 1.67
N ALA A 96 10.05 -19.51 0.80
CA ALA A 96 11.47 -19.65 1.11
C ALA A 96 12.13 -18.30 1.46
N LEU A 97 11.86 -17.26 0.65
CA LEU A 97 12.37 -15.92 0.89
C LEU A 97 11.68 -15.26 2.10
N VAL A 98 10.39 -15.52 2.32
CA VAL A 98 9.68 -15.06 3.53
C VAL A 98 10.33 -15.66 4.80
N ALA A 99 10.63 -16.95 4.80
CA ALA A 99 11.32 -17.60 5.92
C ALA A 99 12.73 -17.03 6.16
N SER A 100 13.45 -16.68 5.09
CA SER A 100 14.74 -16.00 5.17
C SER A 100 14.61 -14.61 5.81
N LEU A 101 13.62 -13.81 5.43
CA LEU A 101 13.37 -12.49 6.02
C LEU A 101 13.08 -12.56 7.53
N TYR A 102 12.17 -13.45 7.96
CA TYR A 102 11.87 -13.63 9.38
C TYR A 102 13.04 -14.28 10.17
N GLY A 103 13.84 -15.11 9.52
CA GLY A 103 15.07 -15.67 10.09
C GLY A 103 16.19 -14.64 10.25
N LEU A 104 16.27 -13.66 9.35
CA LEU A 104 17.21 -12.54 9.41
C LEU A 104 16.84 -11.56 10.52
N ASP A 105 15.55 -11.26 10.73
CA ASP A 105 15.10 -10.43 11.87
C ASP A 105 15.54 -11.03 13.23
N SER A 106 15.64 -12.36 13.31
CA SER A 106 16.13 -13.06 14.51
C SER A 106 17.64 -12.95 14.71
N LEU A 107 18.42 -12.71 13.63
CA LEU A 107 19.87 -12.56 13.67
C LEU A 107 20.33 -11.12 13.95
N PHE A 108 19.50 -10.11 13.68
CA PHE A 108 19.79 -8.71 14.03
C PHE A 108 19.55 -8.36 15.50
N LEU A 109 18.98 -9.29 16.28
CA LEU A 109 18.77 -9.17 17.73
C LEU A 109 19.75 -10.01 18.57
N ALA A 110 20.79 -10.59 17.96
CA ALA A 110 21.84 -11.37 18.64
C ALA A 110 23.16 -10.61 18.76
#